data_AF-J2XA76-F1
#
_entry.id   AF-J2XA76-F1
#
_cell.length_a   1.000
_cell.length_b   1.000
_cell.length_c   1.000
_cell.angle_alpha   90.00
_cell.angle_beta   90.00
_cell.angle_gamma   90.00
#
_symmetry.space_group_name_H-M   'P 1'
#
loop_
_entity.id
_entity.type
_entity.pdbx_description
1 polymer ?
#
loop_
_entity_poly.entity_id
_entity_poly.type
_entity_poly.pdbx_seq_one_letter_code
_entity_poly.pdbx_strand_id
1 'polypeptide(L)'
;MAFNIIIQLGAILAVVWEFRRKILDVVIGLPTQPSARRFTANLLIAFLPAVVLGVIFADLIHHYLFNPITVAAALVVGGIVMLWAEQRQHEVHAETVDEIRWTDALKIGFAQCLAMIPGTSRSGSTIIGGLLFGLSRKTATEFSFFLAMPTMVGAAVYSGYKYRDLFVPADFPVFAIGFVTAFIFAMIAVRGLLKFIGSHSYAAFAWYRIVFGLVILATWQFGWIDWTAAQP
;
A
#
# COMPACT_ATOMS: atom_id res chain seq x y z
N MET A 1 -5.27 15.80 9.23
CA MET A 1 -5.69 15.31 7.90
C MET A 1 -4.85 15.91 6.77
N ALA A 2 -4.84 17.23 6.56
CA ALA A 2 -4.06 17.88 5.48
C ALA A 2 -2.56 17.51 5.47
N PHE A 3 -1.89 17.55 6.63
CA PHE A 3 -0.50 17.13 6.76
C PHE A 3 -0.24 15.69 6.27
N ASN A 4 -1.11 14.73 6.65
CA ASN A 4 -0.98 13.32 6.26
C ASN A 4 -1.11 13.13 4.74
N ILE A 5 -1.98 13.91 4.08
CA ILE A 5 -2.13 13.90 2.62
C ILE A 5 -0.82 14.36 1.96
N ILE A 6 -0.21 15.43 2.47
CA ILE A 6 1.04 15.97 1.92
C ILE A 6 2.22 15.02 2.07
N ILE A 7 2.44 14.45 3.26
CA ILE A 7 3.54 13.49 3.46
C ILE A 7 3.35 12.23 2.61
N GLN A 8 2.11 11.81 2.38
CA GLN A 8 1.79 10.68 1.52
C GLN A 8 2.15 10.95 0.06
N LEU A 9 1.92 12.17 -0.44
CA LEU A 9 2.37 12.59 -1.77
C LEU A 9 3.90 12.53 -1.89
N GLY A 10 4.64 12.93 -0.84
CA GLY A 10 6.10 12.80 -0.79
C GLY A 10 6.55 11.35 -0.92
N ALA A 11 5.90 10.42 -0.20
CA ALA A 11 6.19 9.00 -0.30
C ALA A 11 5.87 8.40 -1.68
N ILE A 12 4.77 8.81 -2.32
CA ILE A 12 4.43 8.39 -3.69
C ILE A 12 5.47 8.90 -4.68
N LEU A 13 5.90 10.17 -4.55
CA LEU A 13 6.92 10.73 -5.42
C LEU A 13 8.23 9.94 -5.33
N ALA A 14 8.58 9.40 -4.15
CA ALA A 14 9.75 8.53 -4.00
C ALA A 14 9.63 7.24 -4.82
N VAL A 15 8.44 6.62 -4.85
CA VAL A 15 8.16 5.44 -5.67
C VAL A 15 8.23 5.79 -7.16
N VAL A 16 7.60 6.89 -7.58
CA VAL A 16 7.66 7.39 -8.96
C VAL A 16 9.12 7.63 -9.38
N TRP A 17 9.90 8.25 -8.50
CA TRP A 17 11.31 8.52 -8.75
C TRP A 17 12.11 7.22 -8.87
N GLU A 18 11.92 6.26 -7.97
CA GLU A 18 12.65 4.99 -8.02
C GLU A 18 12.38 4.22 -9.32
N PHE A 19 11.11 4.15 -9.73
CA PHE A 19 10.69 3.44 -10.94
C PHE A 19 10.67 4.31 -12.21
N ARG A 20 11.26 5.52 -12.17
CA ARG A 20 11.15 6.53 -13.26
C ARG A 20 11.53 6.00 -14.64
N ARG A 21 12.55 5.15 -14.74
CA ARG A 21 12.97 4.57 -16.03
C ARG A 21 11.87 3.69 -16.62
N LYS A 22 11.40 2.70 -15.84
CA LYS A 22 10.29 1.82 -16.25
C LYS A 22 9.01 2.60 -16.54
N ILE A 23 8.71 3.65 -15.77
CA ILE A 23 7.55 4.53 -16.02
C ILE A 23 7.71 5.24 -17.38
N LEU A 24 8.87 5.85 -17.65
CA LEU A 24 9.14 6.51 -18.93
C LEU A 24 9.08 5.52 -20.10
N ASP A 25 9.66 4.33 -19.95
CA ASP A 25 9.63 3.27 -20.97
C ASP A 25 8.19 2.85 -21.29
N VAL A 26 7.35 2.69 -20.26
CA VAL A 26 5.92 2.36 -20.44
C VAL A 26 5.19 3.52 -21.10
N VAL A 27 5.37 4.77 -20.65
CA VAL A 27 4.67 5.94 -21.20
C VAL A 27 5.02 6.17 -22.67
N ILE A 28 6.31 6.11 -23.01
CA ILE A 28 6.79 6.24 -24.41
C ILE A 28 6.34 5.04 -25.24
N GLY A 29 6.32 3.84 -24.64
CA GLY A 29 5.91 2.60 -25.27
C GLY A 29 4.40 2.43 -25.44
N LEU A 30 3.54 3.15 -24.70
CA LEU A 30 2.08 2.99 -24.76
C LEU A 30 1.50 3.00 -26.19
N PRO A 31 1.91 3.93 -27.10
CA PRO A 31 1.37 3.98 -28.45
C PRO A 31 1.83 2.83 -29.35
N THR A 32 2.96 2.16 -29.06
CA THR A 32 3.62 1.26 -30.03
C THR A 32 3.89 -0.15 -29.48
N GLN A 33 4.06 -0.33 -28.18
CA GLN A 33 4.51 -1.56 -27.54
C GLN A 33 3.34 -2.30 -26.85
N PRO A 34 3.04 -3.54 -27.26
CA PRO A 34 2.00 -4.36 -26.62
C PRO A 34 2.27 -4.63 -25.13
N SER A 35 3.53 -4.77 -24.72
CA SER A 35 3.94 -4.97 -23.33
C SER A 35 3.57 -3.78 -22.44
N ALA A 36 3.86 -2.55 -22.88
CA ALA A 36 3.49 -1.33 -22.17
C ALA A 36 1.97 -1.20 -21.99
N ARG A 37 1.20 -1.53 -23.03
CA ARG A 37 -0.27 -1.54 -22.97
C ARG A 37 -0.80 -2.59 -22.00
N ARG A 38 -0.26 -3.82 -22.05
CA ARG A 38 -0.64 -4.90 -21.14
C ARG A 38 -0.33 -4.55 -19.69
N PHE A 39 0.86 -4.04 -19.41
CA PHE A 39 1.26 -3.60 -18.08
C PHE A 39 0.33 -2.50 -17.55
N THR A 40 0.05 -1.49 -18.36
CA THR A 40 -0.87 -0.40 -17.99
C THR A 40 -2.29 -0.91 -17.76
N ALA A 41 -2.81 -1.78 -18.64
CA ALA A 41 -4.12 -2.39 -18.49
C ALA A 41 -4.20 -3.21 -17.19
N ASN A 42 -3.18 -4.00 -16.88
CA ASN A 42 -3.11 -4.76 -15.63
C ASN A 42 -3.13 -3.83 -14.40
N LEU A 43 -2.42 -2.70 -14.42
CA LEU A 43 -2.48 -1.73 -13.32
C LEU A 43 -3.88 -1.16 -13.13
N LEU A 44 -4.57 -0.82 -14.22
CA LEU A 44 -5.94 -0.31 -14.16
C LEU A 44 -6.93 -1.39 -13.67
N ILE A 45 -6.77 -2.63 -14.12
CA ILE A 45 -7.57 -3.78 -13.67
C ILE A 45 -7.37 -4.03 -12.18
N ALA A 46 -6.14 -3.99 -11.68
CA ALA A 46 -5.85 -4.16 -10.26
C ALA A 46 -6.32 -2.97 -9.40
N PHE A 47 -6.34 -1.76 -9.97
CA PHE A 47 -6.81 -0.55 -9.30
C PHE A 47 -8.34 -0.52 -9.15
N LEU A 48 -9.07 -1.03 -10.16
CA LEU A 48 -10.52 -0.89 -10.27
C LEU A 48 -11.31 -1.39 -9.04
N PRO A 49 -11.10 -2.62 -8.51
CA PRO A 49 -11.86 -3.09 -7.35
C PRO A 49 -11.72 -2.17 -6.13
N ALA A 50 -10.50 -1.69 -5.88
CA ALA A 50 -10.22 -0.86 -4.72
C ALA A 50 -10.84 0.54 -4.84
N VAL A 51 -10.91 1.12 -6.04
CA VAL A 51 -11.62 2.40 -6.24
C VAL A 51 -13.11 2.23 -6.07
N VAL A 52 -13.68 1.23 -6.72
CA VAL A 52 -15.13 1.01 -6.72
C VAL A 52 -15.61 0.76 -5.30
N LEU A 53 -15.01 -0.20 -4.59
CA LEU A 53 -15.40 -0.50 -3.22
C LEU A 53 -14.99 0.63 -2.27
N GLY A 54 -13.85 1.28 -2.49
CA GLY A 54 -13.38 2.38 -1.65
C GLY A 54 -14.30 3.59 -1.69
N VAL A 55 -14.87 3.91 -2.85
CA VAL A 55 -15.85 5.00 -3.00
C VAL A 55 -17.22 4.60 -2.45
N ILE A 56 -17.70 3.39 -2.74
CA ILE A 56 -19.02 2.91 -2.29
C ILE A 56 -19.09 2.77 -0.76
N PHE A 57 -18.02 2.26 -0.13
CA PHE A 57 -18.00 1.93 1.29
C PHE A 57 -17.24 2.96 2.15
N ALA A 58 -16.84 4.12 1.59
CA ALA A 58 -15.99 5.10 2.28
C ALA A 58 -16.49 5.47 3.69
N ASP A 59 -17.78 5.83 3.79
CA ASP A 59 -18.38 6.29 5.05
C ASP A 59 -18.56 5.14 6.06
N LEU A 60 -18.89 3.94 5.57
CA LEU A 60 -19.03 2.73 6.41
C LEU A 60 -17.67 2.31 6.99
N ILE A 61 -16.61 2.34 6.17
CA ILE A 61 -15.25 2.04 6.62
C ILE A 61 -14.84 3.03 7.72
N HIS A 62 -15.04 4.32 7.49
CA HIS A 62 -14.73 5.37 8.47
C HIS A 62 -15.50 5.18 9.78
N HIS A 63 -16.79 4.86 9.71
CA HIS A 63 -17.62 4.77 10.91
C HIS A 63 -17.33 3.52 11.75
N TYR A 64 -17.19 2.34 11.11
CA TYR A 64 -17.11 1.07 11.84
C TYR A 64 -15.67 0.57 12.07
N LEU A 65 -14.74 0.91 11.17
CA LEU A 65 -13.43 0.26 11.14
C LEU A 65 -12.28 1.15 11.65
N PHE A 66 -12.46 2.47 11.72
CA PHE A 66 -11.46 3.39 12.26
C PHE A 66 -11.51 3.42 13.80
N ASN A 67 -11.09 2.31 14.41
CA ASN A 67 -10.84 2.27 15.85
C ASN A 67 -9.55 1.48 16.16
N PRO A 68 -8.90 1.74 17.31
CA PRO A 68 -7.61 1.13 17.65
C PRO A 68 -7.64 -0.41 17.72
N ILE A 69 -8.78 -0.99 18.12
CA ILE A 69 -8.93 -2.45 18.24
C ILE A 69 -8.93 -3.09 16.85
N THR A 70 -9.70 -2.54 15.90
CA THR A 70 -9.71 -3.01 14.50
C THR A 70 -8.32 -2.92 13.89
N VAL A 71 -7.60 -1.81 14.11
CA VAL A 71 -6.23 -1.62 13.62
C VAL A 71 -5.29 -2.69 14.18
N ALA A 72 -5.35 -2.93 15.49
CA ALA A 72 -4.49 -3.89 16.16
C ALA A 72 -4.81 -5.34 15.73
N ALA A 73 -6.09 -5.69 15.63
CA ALA A 73 -6.52 -6.99 15.13
C ALA A 73 -6.07 -7.22 13.68
N ALA A 74 -6.22 -6.22 12.80
CA ALA A 74 -5.77 -6.30 11.40
C ALA A 74 -4.24 -6.40 11.27
N LEU A 75 -3.48 -5.80 12.19
CA LEU A 75 -2.02 -5.99 12.28
C LEU A 75 -1.67 -7.44 12.57
N VAL A 76 -2.26 -8.03 13.61
CA VAL A 76 -2.02 -9.42 14.03
C VAL A 76 -2.46 -10.40 12.94
N VAL A 77 -3.72 -10.32 12.49
CA VAL A 77 -4.27 -11.22 11.47
C VAL A 77 -3.49 -11.10 10.17
N GLY A 78 -3.20 -9.88 9.72
CA GLY A 78 -2.39 -9.67 8.51
C GLY A 78 -0.98 -10.22 8.64
N GLY A 79 -0.37 -10.17 9.82
CA GLY A 79 0.93 -10.80 10.09
C GLY A 79 0.85 -12.33 10.08
N ILE A 80 -0.18 -12.93 10.66
CA ILE A 80 -0.40 -14.39 10.60
C ILE A 80 -0.59 -14.86 9.16
N VAL A 81 -1.42 -14.17 8.38
CA VAL A 81 -1.64 -14.47 6.95
C VAL A 81 -0.34 -14.35 6.16
N MET A 82 0.48 -13.35 6.46
CA MET A 82 1.79 -13.16 5.83
C MET A 82 2.76 -14.31 6.13
N LEU A 83 2.84 -14.77 7.39
CA LEU A 83 3.65 -15.96 7.76
C LEU A 83 3.15 -17.22 7.07
N TRP A 84 1.83 -17.44 7.10
CA TRP A 84 1.21 -18.60 6.45
C TRP A 84 1.48 -18.60 4.95
N ALA A 85 1.31 -17.46 4.28
CA ALA A 85 1.57 -17.35 2.85
C ALA A 85 3.03 -17.65 2.51
N GLU A 86 3.99 -17.13 3.29
CA GLU A 86 5.43 -17.35 3.09
C GLU A 86 5.87 -18.82 3.27
N GLN A 87 5.19 -19.58 4.13
CA GLN A 87 5.54 -20.98 4.39
C GLN A 87 5.02 -21.96 3.32
N ARG A 88 4.17 -21.49 2.39
CA ARG A 88 3.63 -22.33 1.34
C ARG A 88 4.66 -22.58 0.25
N GLN A 89 4.53 -23.73 -0.40
CA GLN A 89 5.19 -23.93 -1.69
C GLN A 89 4.55 -22.99 -2.71
N HIS A 90 5.38 -22.16 -3.33
CA HIS A 90 4.96 -21.20 -4.35
C HIS A 90 5.33 -21.73 -5.72
N GLU A 91 4.32 -21.95 -6.57
CA GLU A 91 4.52 -22.12 -8.00
C GLU A 91 4.57 -20.74 -8.64
N VAL A 92 5.78 -20.27 -8.93
CA VAL A 92 5.99 -18.95 -9.54
C VAL A 92 5.87 -19.07 -11.06
N HIS A 93 4.90 -18.36 -11.65
CA HIS A 93 4.76 -18.25 -13.10
C HIS A 93 5.11 -16.87 -13.65
N ALA A 94 5.22 -15.85 -12.79
CA ALA A 94 5.56 -14.48 -13.16
C ALA A 94 6.79 -14.00 -12.37
N GLU A 95 7.95 -14.08 -13.01
CA GLU A 95 9.24 -13.60 -12.51
C GLU A 95 9.47 -12.11 -12.80
N THR A 96 8.69 -11.54 -13.72
CA THR A 96 8.71 -10.11 -14.04
C THR A 96 7.31 -9.50 -14.11
N VAL A 97 7.20 -8.18 -13.93
CA VAL A 97 5.91 -7.47 -13.99
C VAL A 97 5.22 -7.55 -15.35
N ASP A 98 5.98 -7.80 -16.42
CA ASP A 98 5.46 -7.90 -17.79
C ASP A 98 4.80 -9.28 -18.05
N GLU A 99 5.09 -10.29 -17.21
CA GLU A 99 4.52 -11.64 -17.28
C GLU A 99 3.14 -11.76 -16.59
N ILE A 100 2.77 -10.78 -15.76
CA ILE A 100 1.51 -10.75 -15.01
C ILE A 100 0.32 -10.87 -15.96
N ARG A 101 -0.58 -11.83 -15.69
CA ARG A 101 -1.83 -12.00 -16.46
C ARG A 101 -2.89 -11.04 -15.92
N TRP A 102 -3.86 -10.67 -16.75
CA TRP A 102 -4.96 -9.81 -16.32
C TRP A 102 -5.76 -10.44 -15.16
N THR A 103 -5.83 -11.77 -15.11
CA THR A 103 -6.45 -12.51 -13.99
C THR A 103 -5.70 -12.31 -12.68
N ASP A 104 -4.37 -12.28 -12.73
CA ASP A 104 -3.53 -12.08 -11.54
C ASP A 104 -3.70 -10.65 -11.04
N ALA A 105 -3.68 -9.68 -11.95
CA ALA A 105 -3.95 -8.27 -11.65
C ALA A 105 -5.32 -8.07 -10.98
N LEU A 106 -6.39 -8.69 -11.51
CA LEU A 106 -7.72 -8.59 -10.92
C LEU A 106 -7.77 -9.21 -9.51
N LYS A 107 -7.18 -10.38 -9.31
CA LYS A 107 -7.09 -11.03 -7.99
C LYS A 107 -6.30 -10.18 -7.00
N ILE A 108 -5.19 -9.56 -7.43
CA ILE A 108 -4.42 -8.60 -6.62
C ILE A 108 -5.27 -7.38 -6.27
N GLY A 109 -6.11 -6.89 -7.19
CA GLY A 109 -7.05 -5.81 -6.92
C GLY A 109 -8.08 -6.15 -5.84
N PHE A 110 -8.62 -7.36 -5.86
CA PHE A 110 -9.47 -7.85 -4.75
C PHE A 110 -8.70 -7.99 -3.44
N ALA A 111 -7.45 -8.50 -3.49
CA ALA A 111 -6.59 -8.53 -2.31
C ALA A 111 -6.32 -7.11 -1.77
N GLN A 112 -6.16 -6.11 -2.63
CA GLN A 112 -6.02 -4.71 -2.25
C GLN A 112 -7.25 -4.18 -1.49
N CYS A 113 -8.44 -4.71 -1.74
CA CYS A 113 -9.65 -4.27 -1.03
C CYS A 113 -9.60 -4.60 0.47
N LEU A 114 -8.81 -5.59 0.88
CA LEU A 114 -8.56 -5.87 2.30
C LEU A 114 -7.86 -4.70 3.01
N ALA A 115 -7.11 -3.88 2.26
CA ALA A 115 -6.46 -2.67 2.78
C ALA A 115 -7.44 -1.58 3.22
N MET A 116 -8.72 -1.72 2.89
CA MET A 116 -9.77 -0.83 3.38
C MET A 116 -10.03 -1.02 4.87
N ILE A 117 -9.71 -2.19 5.43
CA ILE A 117 -9.74 -2.41 6.88
C ILE A 117 -8.51 -1.71 7.49
N PRO A 118 -8.68 -0.65 8.30
CA PRO A 118 -7.56 0.08 8.89
C PRO A 118 -6.64 -0.85 9.68
N GLY A 119 -5.34 -0.63 9.57
CA GLY A 119 -4.31 -1.53 10.10
C GLY A 119 -3.91 -2.66 9.15
N THR A 120 -4.76 -3.00 8.18
CA THR A 120 -4.33 -3.84 7.05
C THR A 120 -3.36 -3.04 6.19
N SER A 121 -2.17 -3.59 5.98
CA SER A 121 -1.18 -2.93 5.11
C SER A 121 -1.59 -3.10 3.66
N ARG A 122 -1.76 -1.99 2.93
CA ARG A 122 -2.01 -2.01 1.49
C ARG A 122 -0.92 -2.72 0.72
N SER A 123 0.34 -2.43 1.02
CA SER A 123 1.45 -3.15 0.39
C SER A 123 1.46 -4.62 0.81
N GLY A 124 1.17 -4.93 2.08
CA GLY A 124 1.08 -6.30 2.57
C GLY A 124 0.01 -7.12 1.86
N SER A 125 -1.19 -6.57 1.69
CA SER A 125 -2.31 -7.28 1.05
C SER A 125 -2.06 -7.56 -0.43
N THR A 126 -1.49 -6.61 -1.16
CA THR A 126 -1.19 -6.79 -2.60
C THR A 126 0.04 -7.66 -2.82
N ILE A 127 1.07 -7.55 -1.98
CA ILE A 127 2.27 -8.40 -2.06
C ILE A 127 1.90 -9.84 -1.75
N ILE A 128 1.25 -10.08 -0.61
CA ILE A 128 0.85 -11.44 -0.21
C ILE A 128 -0.19 -12.02 -1.16
N GLY A 129 -1.14 -11.21 -1.64
CA GLY A 129 -2.01 -11.62 -2.76
C GLY A 129 -1.20 -12.06 -3.97
N GLY A 130 -0.25 -11.24 -4.42
CA GLY A 130 0.64 -11.57 -5.55
C GLY A 130 1.40 -12.89 -5.36
N LEU A 131 2.01 -13.10 -4.18
CA LEU A 131 2.70 -14.36 -3.86
C LEU A 131 1.77 -15.57 -3.93
N LEU A 132 0.54 -15.43 -3.43
CA LEU A 132 -0.47 -16.49 -3.46
C LEU A 132 -1.00 -16.76 -4.87
N PHE A 133 -0.88 -15.80 -5.78
CA PHE A 133 -1.34 -15.91 -7.16
C PHE A 133 -0.20 -16.21 -8.15
N GLY A 134 1.00 -16.59 -7.67
CA GLY A 134 2.09 -17.08 -8.52
C GLY A 134 3.08 -16.03 -9.00
N LEU A 135 3.12 -14.85 -8.38
CA LEU A 135 4.16 -13.85 -8.63
C LEU A 135 5.39 -14.13 -7.75
N SER A 136 6.59 -13.88 -8.29
CA SER A 136 7.81 -13.87 -7.49
C SER A 136 7.76 -12.76 -6.43
N ARG A 137 8.53 -12.90 -5.34
CA ARG A 137 8.57 -11.88 -4.26
C ARG A 137 8.93 -10.50 -4.80
N LYS A 138 9.85 -10.46 -5.75
CA LYS A 138 10.28 -9.25 -6.45
C LYS A 138 9.14 -8.67 -7.28
N THR A 139 8.53 -9.46 -8.16
CA THR A 139 7.42 -9.02 -9.02
C THR A 139 6.22 -8.55 -8.22
N ALA A 140 5.85 -9.26 -7.15
CA ALA A 140 4.73 -8.86 -6.30
C ALA A 140 4.99 -7.52 -5.60
N THR A 141 6.21 -7.28 -5.13
CA THR A 141 6.60 -6.00 -4.51
C THR A 141 6.67 -4.87 -5.52
N GLU A 142 7.30 -5.09 -6.67
CA GLU A 142 7.34 -4.10 -7.74
C GLU A 142 5.93 -3.75 -8.21
N PHE A 143 5.10 -4.74 -8.53
CA PHE A 143 3.72 -4.52 -8.95
C PHE A 143 2.88 -3.82 -7.87
N SER A 144 3.07 -4.18 -6.60
CA SER A 144 2.45 -3.47 -5.47
C SER A 144 2.85 -1.99 -5.43
N PHE A 145 4.12 -1.67 -5.65
CA PHE A 145 4.57 -0.28 -5.73
C PHE A 145 4.04 0.44 -6.96
N PHE A 146 3.94 -0.22 -8.11
CA PHE A 146 3.29 0.37 -9.28
C PHE A 146 1.80 0.66 -9.05
N LEU A 147 1.08 -0.29 -8.45
CA LEU A 147 -0.33 -0.15 -8.09
C LEU A 147 -0.57 0.93 -7.02
N ALA A 148 0.44 1.18 -6.16
CA ALA A 148 0.41 2.26 -5.18
C ALA A 148 0.16 3.61 -5.82
N MET A 149 0.78 3.87 -6.97
CA MET A 149 0.81 5.18 -7.60
C MET A 149 -0.60 5.67 -7.94
N PRO A 150 -1.40 4.98 -8.81
CA PRO A 150 -2.76 5.43 -9.09
C PRO A 150 -3.66 5.40 -7.85
N THR A 151 -3.48 4.40 -6.96
CA THR A 151 -4.30 4.24 -5.76
C THR A 151 -4.14 5.38 -4.77
N MET A 152 -2.90 5.68 -4.40
CA MET A 152 -2.61 6.69 -3.39
C MET A 152 -2.71 8.12 -3.97
N VAL A 153 -2.42 8.32 -5.26
CA VAL A 153 -2.71 9.62 -5.92
C VAL A 153 -4.21 9.87 -5.94
N GLY A 154 -5.02 8.89 -6.33
CA GLY A 154 -6.48 9.02 -6.31
C GLY A 154 -7.00 9.36 -4.91
N ALA A 155 -6.53 8.64 -3.89
CA ALA A 155 -6.89 8.90 -2.49
C ALA A 155 -6.45 10.29 -2.01
N ALA A 156 -5.25 10.74 -2.39
CA ALA A 156 -4.71 12.05 -2.03
C ALA A 156 -5.47 13.18 -2.72
N VAL A 157 -5.84 13.04 -4.00
CA VAL A 157 -6.66 14.01 -4.74
C VAL A 157 -8.05 14.11 -4.14
N TYR A 158 -8.70 12.96 -3.89
CA TYR A 158 -10.03 12.92 -3.26
C TYR A 158 -10.01 13.60 -1.87
N SER A 159 -9.04 13.22 -1.03
CA SER A 159 -8.92 13.78 0.32
C SER A 159 -8.52 15.25 0.30
N GLY A 160 -7.63 15.65 -0.61
CA GLY A 160 -7.22 17.04 -0.79
C GLY A 160 -8.40 17.93 -1.19
N TYR A 161 -9.28 17.44 -2.07
CA TYR A 161 -10.50 18.14 -2.44
C TYR A 161 -11.54 18.19 -1.30
N LYS A 162 -11.76 17.06 -0.61
CA LYS A 162 -12.70 16.95 0.52
C LYS A 162 -12.30 17.82 1.71
N TYR A 163 -11.01 17.92 2.00
CA TYR A 163 -10.46 18.65 3.14
C TYR A 163 -9.71 19.92 2.73
N ARG A 164 -10.06 20.51 1.57
CA ARG A 164 -9.37 21.69 1.01
C ARG A 164 -9.34 22.90 1.96
N ASP A 165 -10.36 23.04 2.81
CA ASP A 165 -10.47 24.16 3.75
C ASP A 165 -9.46 24.05 4.90
N LEU A 166 -8.82 22.88 5.08
CA LEU A 166 -7.73 22.68 6.05
C LEU A 166 -6.36 23.12 5.52
N PHE A 167 -6.25 23.58 4.27
CA PHE A 167 -5.00 24.05 3.68
C PHE A 167 -4.85 25.55 3.87
N VAL A 168 -4.28 25.96 5.01
CA VAL A 168 -4.03 27.36 5.35
C VAL A 168 -2.59 27.74 4.97
N PRO A 169 -2.33 28.93 4.39
CA PRO A 169 -0.97 29.34 4.00
C PRO A 169 0.07 29.30 5.13
N ALA A 170 -0.36 29.47 6.38
CA ALA A 170 0.52 29.40 7.56
C ALA A 170 1.16 28.01 7.74
N ASP A 171 0.53 26.93 7.26
CA ASP A 171 1.01 25.56 7.43
C ASP A 171 2.00 25.13 6.32
N PHE A 172 2.17 25.95 5.28
CA PHE A 172 2.98 25.60 4.10
C PHE A 172 4.44 25.25 4.45
N PRO A 173 5.13 25.94 5.38
CA PRO A 173 6.46 25.53 5.80
C PRO A 173 6.50 24.12 6.40
N VAL A 174 5.52 23.77 7.25
CA VAL A 174 5.43 22.45 7.88
C VAL A 174 5.10 21.38 6.83
N PHE A 175 4.21 21.68 5.88
CA PHE A 175 3.90 20.82 4.75
C PHE A 175 5.12 20.55 3.88
N ALA A 176 5.91 21.57 3.56
CA ALA A 176 7.13 21.42 2.76
C ALA A 176 8.17 20.53 3.47
N ILE A 177 8.42 20.77 4.76
CA ILE A 177 9.36 19.95 5.55
C ILE A 177 8.88 18.50 5.62
N GLY A 178 7.60 18.28 5.92
CA GLY A 178 7.01 16.94 5.96
C GLY A 178 7.10 16.22 4.62
N PHE A 179 6.78 16.90 3.52
CA PHE A 179 6.86 16.36 2.17
C PHE A 179 8.29 15.90 1.82
N VAL A 180 9.29 16.78 2.01
CA VAL A 180 10.69 16.49 1.68
C VAL A 180 11.22 15.35 2.55
N THR A 181 10.91 15.38 3.85
CA THR A 181 11.31 14.32 4.78
C THR A 181 10.70 12.98 4.37
N ALA A 182 9.40 12.95 4.11
CA ALA A 182 8.71 11.73 3.67
C ALA A 182 9.28 11.20 2.35
N PHE A 183 9.59 12.07 1.38
CA PHE A 183 10.21 11.69 0.12
C PHE A 183 11.58 11.03 0.31
N ILE A 184 12.47 11.64 1.11
CA ILE A 184 13.82 11.12 1.33
C ILE A 184 13.77 9.76 2.04
N PHE A 185 13.02 9.66 3.14
CA PHE A 185 12.93 8.42 3.91
C PHE A 185 12.16 7.32 3.15
N ALA A 186 11.14 7.67 2.37
CA ALA A 186 10.48 6.70 1.50
C ALA A 186 11.42 6.18 0.42
N MET A 187 12.30 7.01 -0.15
CA MET A 187 13.28 6.56 -1.13
C MET A 187 14.28 5.56 -0.52
N ILE A 188 14.76 5.85 0.69
CA ILE A 188 15.62 4.93 1.45
C ILE A 188 14.88 3.62 1.74
N ALA A 189 13.63 3.70 2.20
CA ALA A 189 12.82 2.54 2.54
C ALA A 189 12.49 1.66 1.33
N VAL A 190 12.09 2.26 0.20
CA VAL A 190 11.76 1.53 -1.04
C VAL A 190 12.99 0.78 -1.56
N ARG A 191 14.14 1.46 -1.65
CA ARG A 191 15.41 0.82 -2.07
C ARG A 191 15.84 -0.27 -1.09
N GLY A 192 15.76 0.02 0.20
CA GLY A 192 16.07 -0.93 1.26
C GLY A 192 15.20 -2.18 1.17
N LEU A 193 13.89 -2.01 0.96
CA LEU A 193 12.96 -3.12 0.84
C LEU A 193 13.22 -3.95 -0.42
N LEU A 194 13.40 -3.32 -1.59
CA LEU A 194 13.71 -4.03 -2.83
C LEU A 194 15.02 -4.82 -2.74
N LYS A 195 16.03 -4.29 -2.04
CA LYS A 195 17.27 -5.01 -1.78
C LYS A 195 17.07 -6.17 -0.79
N PHE A 196 16.29 -5.96 0.27
CA PHE A 196 16.02 -6.96 1.30
C PHE A 196 15.27 -8.18 0.74
N ILE A 197 14.19 -7.95 0.00
CA ILE A 197 13.31 -9.00 -0.55
C ILE A 197 13.97 -9.81 -1.68
N GLY A 198 15.09 -9.34 -2.22
CA GLY A 198 15.91 -10.12 -3.16
C GLY A 198 16.62 -11.31 -2.51
N SER A 199 16.77 -11.32 -1.18
CA SER A 199 17.48 -12.38 -0.45
C SER A 199 16.81 -12.85 0.85
N HIS A 200 15.70 -12.23 1.24
CA HIS A 200 14.99 -12.52 2.49
C HIS A 200 13.47 -12.69 2.27
N SER A 201 12.81 -13.41 3.18
CA SER A 201 11.36 -13.57 3.20
C SER A 201 10.66 -12.42 3.94
N TYR A 202 9.34 -12.31 3.78
CA TYR A 202 8.53 -11.33 4.52
C TYR A 202 8.31 -11.68 6.00
N ALA A 203 8.86 -12.81 6.50
CA ALA A 203 8.62 -13.30 7.85
C ALA A 203 8.99 -12.29 8.95
N ALA A 204 10.06 -11.52 8.76
CA ALA A 204 10.46 -10.46 9.71
C ALA A 204 9.39 -9.36 9.84
N PHE A 205 8.81 -8.92 8.72
CA PHE A 205 7.72 -7.94 8.72
C PHE A 205 6.45 -8.51 9.35
N ALA A 206 6.19 -9.80 9.13
CA ALA A 206 5.05 -10.47 9.70
C ALA A 206 5.12 -10.52 11.22
N TRP A 207 6.27 -10.91 11.79
CA TRP A 207 6.51 -10.89 13.23
C TRP A 207 6.44 -9.48 13.81
N TYR A 208 7.02 -8.49 13.15
CA TYR A 208 6.90 -7.08 13.55
C TYR A 208 5.42 -6.67 13.67
N ARG A 209 4.59 -6.99 12.68
CA ARG A 209 3.14 -6.69 12.71
C ARG A 209 2.41 -7.39 13.84
N ILE A 210 2.70 -8.67 14.08
CA ILE A 210 2.08 -9.44 15.17
C ILE A 210 2.44 -8.83 16.52
N VAL A 211 3.73 -8.63 16.78
CA VAL A 211 4.20 -8.07 18.06
C VAL A 211 3.62 -6.68 18.27
N PHE A 212 3.67 -5.82 17.25
CA PHE A 212 3.14 -4.46 17.37
C PHE A 212 1.63 -4.42 17.62
N GLY A 213 0.85 -5.26 16.91
CA GLY A 213 -0.58 -5.38 17.15
C GLY A 213 -0.91 -5.90 18.56
N LEU A 214 -0.14 -6.88 19.06
CA LEU A 214 -0.29 -7.38 20.43
C LEU A 214 0.03 -6.31 21.49
N VAL A 215 1.04 -5.47 21.26
CA VAL A 215 1.35 -4.34 22.15
C VAL A 215 0.19 -3.35 22.21
N ILE A 216 -0.42 -3.01 21.07
CA ILE A 216 -1.59 -2.12 21.05
C ILE A 216 -2.75 -2.75 21.84
N LEU A 217 -3.08 -4.02 21.58
CA LEU A 217 -4.14 -4.73 22.31
C LEU A 217 -3.86 -4.80 23.81
N ALA A 218 -2.62 -5.05 24.23
CA ALA A 218 -2.23 -5.06 25.63
C ALA A 218 -2.42 -3.68 26.28
N THR A 219 -1.91 -2.61 25.65
CA THR A 219 -2.05 -1.25 26.19
C THR A 219 -3.51 -0.80 26.30
N TRP A 220 -4.36 -1.26 25.38
CA TRP A 220 -5.81 -1.04 25.42
C TRP A 220 -6.46 -1.83 26.56
N GLN A 221 -6.19 -3.13 26.67
CA GLN A 221 -6.77 -4.02 27.69
C GLN A 221 -6.37 -3.61 29.11
N PHE A 222 -5.14 -3.14 29.31
CA PHE A 222 -4.63 -2.72 30.62
C PHE A 222 -4.84 -1.22 30.91
N GLY A 223 -5.45 -0.46 29.99
CA GLY A 223 -5.72 0.97 30.18
C GLY A 223 -4.47 1.84 30.34
N TRP A 224 -3.32 1.40 29.82
CA TRP A 224 -2.06 2.14 29.90
C TRP A 224 -2.03 3.38 29.00
N ILE A 225 -2.81 3.33 27.93
CA ILE A 225 -2.98 4.42 26.97
C ILE A 225 -4.47 4.66 26.82
N ASP A 226 -4.87 5.93 26.90
CA ASP A 226 -6.23 6.32 26.58
C ASP A 226 -6.42 6.36 25.06
N TRP A 227 -6.92 5.25 24.54
CA TRP A 227 -7.22 5.09 23.13
C TRP A 227 -8.57 5.71 22.72
N THR A 228 -9.35 6.25 23.67
CA THR A 228 -10.64 6.91 23.36
C THR A 228 -10.42 8.24 22.64
N ALA A 229 -9.32 8.93 22.93
CA ALA A 229 -8.90 10.14 22.20
C ALA A 229 -8.47 9.86 20.73
N ALA A 230 -8.29 8.59 20.35
CA ALA A 230 -7.96 8.16 18.99
C ALA A 230 -9.19 7.75 18.16
N GLN A 231 -10.40 7.85 18.71
CA GLN A 231 -11.64 7.72 17.94
C GLN A 231 -11.89 9.02 17.15
N PRO A 232 -12.34 8.93 15.88
CA PRO A 232 -12.57 10.10 15.04
C PRO A 232 -13.69 11.02 15.57
#